data_AF-A0A7C3H6F2-F1
#
_entry.id   AF-A0A7C3H6F2-F1
#
_cell.length_a   1.000
_cell.length_b   1.000
_cell.length_c   1.000
_cell.angle_alpha   90.00
_cell.angle_beta   90.00
_cell.angle_gamma   90.00
#
_symmetry.space_group_name_H-M   'P 1'
#
loop_
_entity.id
_entity.type
_entity.pdbx_description
1 polymer ?
#
loop_
_entity_poly.entity_id
_entity_poly.type
_entity_poly.pdbx_seq_one_letter_code
_entity_poly.pdbx_strand_id
1 'polypeptide(L)'
;MRLKGTSLSFVVNFLLGVAWATAFLGAMSIFFSNYPNSFPFTLFASVFAMVPGLVAVLCLEHFITSKEKLHLLETQTKLLQALLDKEPNL
;
A
#
# COMPACT_ATOMS: atom_id res chain seq x y z
N MET A 1 -0.50 10.98 -4.89
CA MET A 1 -0.47 12.25 -4.11
C MET A 1 -0.68 11.99 -2.62
N ARG A 2 0.21 11.22 -1.97
CA ARG A 2 0.24 11.00 -0.49
C ARG A 2 1.64 11.13 0.12
N LEU A 3 2.69 11.11 -0.70
CA LEU A 3 4.08 11.29 -0.26
C LEU A 3 4.64 12.59 -0.83
N LYS A 4 5.35 13.36 -0.01
CA LYS A 4 6.00 14.61 -0.42
C LYS A 4 7.33 14.26 -1.11
N GLY A 5 7.26 14.17 -2.44
CA GLY A 5 8.34 13.75 -3.33
C GLY A 5 7.74 13.14 -4.59
N THR A 6 7.68 13.92 -5.67
CA THR A 6 6.88 13.60 -6.87
C THR A 6 7.25 12.24 -7.48
N SER A 7 8.55 11.96 -7.57
CA SER A 7 9.06 10.70 -8.15
C SER A 7 8.82 9.48 -7.24
N LEU A 8 9.15 9.56 -5.95
CA LEU A 8 8.95 8.44 -5.03
C LEU A 8 7.45 8.14 -4.81
N SER A 9 6.61 9.18 -4.73
CA SER A 9 5.16 9.00 -4.65
C SER A 9 4.61 8.32 -5.90
N PHE A 10 5.12 8.66 -7.09
CA PHE A 10 4.71 8.02 -8.32
C PHE A 10 5.09 6.53 -8.32
N VAL A 11 6.36 6.22 -8.05
CA VAL A 11 6.87 4.83 -8.06
C VAL A 11 6.10 3.95 -7.07
N VAL A 12 5.93 4.41 -5.83
CA VAL A 12 5.26 3.60 -4.79
C VAL A 12 3.78 3.40 -5.11
N ASN A 13 3.09 4.40 -5.63
CA ASN A 13 1.68 4.25 -6.05
C ASN A 13 1.54 3.35 -7.28
N PHE A 14 2.49 3.43 -8.23
CA PHE A 14 2.53 2.53 -9.38
C PHE A 14 2.74 1.08 -8.93
N LEU A 15 3.72 0.82 -8.05
CA LEU A 15 3.96 -0.50 -7.48
C LEU A 15 2.74 -1.03 -6.73
N LEU A 16 2.01 -0.17 -5.99
CA LEU A 16 0.78 -0.56 -5.31
C LEU A 16 -0.29 -1.03 -6.31
N GLY A 17 -0.44 -0.30 -7.43
CA GLY A 17 -1.32 -0.69 -8.53
C GLY A 17 -0.91 -2.02 -9.16
N VAL A 18 0.40 -2.22 -9.40
CA VAL A 18 0.95 -3.48 -9.92
C VAL A 18 0.70 -4.64 -8.95
N ALA A 19 0.85 -4.42 -7.64
CA ALA A 19 0.61 -5.45 -6.63
C ALA A 19 -0.87 -5.90 -6.63
N TRP A 20 -1.80 -4.94 -6.71
CA TRP A 20 -3.23 -5.22 -6.87
C TRP A 20 -3.54 -5.96 -8.17
N ALA A 21 -2.99 -5.50 -9.30
CA ALA A 21 -3.17 -6.15 -10.59
C ALA A 21 -2.63 -7.59 -10.58
N THR A 22 -1.47 -7.80 -9.96
CA THR A 22 -0.85 -9.13 -9.83
C THR A 22 -1.72 -10.06 -8.99
N ALA A 23 -2.26 -9.59 -7.86
CA ALA A 23 -3.18 -10.37 -7.05
C ALA A 23 -4.43 -10.79 -7.86
N PHE A 24 -5.03 -9.83 -8.57
CA PHE A 24 -6.23 -10.07 -9.37
C PHE A 24 -5.97 -11.02 -10.55
N LEU A 25 -4.90 -10.78 -11.33
CA LEU A 25 -4.51 -11.62 -12.45
C LEU A 25 -4.13 -13.03 -12.01
N GLY A 26 -3.44 -13.18 -10.86
CA GLY A 26 -3.13 -14.48 -10.28
C GLY A 26 -4.39 -15.29 -9.96
N ALA A 27 -5.37 -14.67 -9.32
CA ALA A 27 -6.67 -15.29 -9.06
C ALA A 27 -7.39 -15.69 -10.35
N MET A 28 -7.51 -14.76 -11.32
CA MET A 28 -8.20 -15.04 -12.58
C MET A 28 -7.51 -16.15 -13.38
N SER A 29 -6.18 -16.15 -13.44
CA SER A 29 -5.41 -17.16 -14.17
C SER A 29 -5.66 -18.56 -13.61
N ILE A 30 -5.60 -18.72 -12.29
CA ILE A 30 -5.86 -20.01 -11.63
C ILE A 30 -7.32 -20.41 -11.78
N PHE A 31 -8.24 -19.44 -11.69
CA PHE A 31 -9.67 -19.69 -11.86
C PHE A 31 -9.98 -20.25 -13.25
N PHE A 32 -9.59 -19.55 -14.32
CA PHE A 32 -9.88 -20.00 -15.69
C PHE A 32 -9.14 -21.28 -16.07
N SER A 33 -7.94 -21.53 -15.53
CA SER A 33 -7.19 -22.76 -15.81
C SER A 33 -7.79 -24.00 -15.15
N ASN A 34 -8.49 -23.87 -14.01
CA ASN A 34 -8.97 -25.01 -13.22
C ASN A 34 -10.51 -25.13 -13.17
N TYR A 35 -11.23 -24.11 -13.65
CA TYR A 35 -12.69 -24.10 -13.74
C TYR A 35 -13.29 -25.37 -14.34
N PRO A 36 -12.70 -26.00 -15.39
CA PRO A 36 -13.25 -27.22 -15.98
C PRO A 36 -13.18 -28.45 -15.06
N ASN A 37 -12.30 -28.47 -14.06
CA ASN A 37 -11.96 -29.67 -13.31
C ASN A 37 -12.77 -29.80 -12.01
N SER A 38 -12.86 -28.73 -11.22
CA SER A 38 -13.62 -28.74 -9.95
C SER A 38 -13.87 -27.33 -9.45
N PHE A 39 -15.14 -26.92 -9.41
CA PHE A 39 -15.55 -25.59 -8.95
C PHE A 39 -15.07 -25.22 -7.52
N PRO A 40 -15.30 -26.06 -6.47
CA PRO A 40 -14.89 -25.69 -5.11
C PRO A 40 -13.36 -25.59 -4.98
N PHE A 41 -12.62 -26.53 -5.57
CA PHE A 41 -11.15 -26.51 -5.58
C PHE A 41 -10.61 -25.24 -6.27
N THR A 42 -11.21 -24.87 -7.39
CA THR A 42 -10.82 -23.69 -8.17
C THR A 42 -10.98 -22.39 -7.37
N LEU A 43 -12.06 -22.27 -6.59
CA LEU A 43 -12.25 -21.12 -5.71
C LEU A 43 -11.14 -21.03 -4.65
N PHE A 44 -10.87 -22.11 -3.92
CA PHE A 44 -9.81 -22.09 -2.90
C PHE A 44 -8.44 -21.81 -3.51
N ALA A 45 -8.09 -22.47 -4.62
CA ALA A 45 -6.83 -22.27 -5.31
C ALA A 45 -6.67 -20.82 -5.81
N SER A 46 -7.73 -20.22 -6.34
CA SER A 46 -7.72 -18.83 -6.82
C SER A 46 -7.48 -17.83 -5.69
N VAL A 47 -8.07 -18.04 -4.50
CA VAL A 47 -7.83 -17.19 -3.31
C VAL A 47 -6.39 -17.33 -2.84
N PHE A 48 -5.86 -18.55 -2.78
CA PHE A 48 -4.45 -18.77 -2.42
C PHE A 48 -3.48 -18.12 -3.40
N ALA A 49 -3.84 -18.05 -4.69
CA ALA A 49 -3.04 -17.38 -5.71
C ALA A 49 -2.95 -15.86 -5.52
N MET A 50 -3.93 -15.24 -4.83
CA MET A 50 -3.91 -13.80 -4.53
C MET A 50 -2.91 -13.46 -3.41
N VAL A 51 -2.62 -14.40 -2.51
CA VAL A 51 -1.81 -14.20 -1.30
C VAL A 51 -0.49 -13.47 -1.57
N PRO A 52 0.38 -13.89 -2.51
CA PRO A 52 1.64 -13.18 -2.75
C PRO A 52 1.44 -11.72 -3.19
N GLY A 53 0.42 -11.45 -4.01
CA GLY A 53 0.09 -10.07 -4.42
C GLY A 53 -0.44 -9.23 -3.25
N LEU A 54 -1.27 -9.82 -2.39
CA LEU A 54 -1.80 -9.15 -1.19
C LEU A 54 -0.71 -8.87 -0.15
N VAL A 55 0.27 -9.77 0.00
CA VAL A 55 1.44 -9.51 0.86
C VAL A 55 2.22 -8.30 0.35
N ALA A 56 2.43 -8.19 -0.97
CA ALA A 56 3.08 -7.03 -1.55
C ALA A 56 2.28 -5.73 -1.33
N VAL A 57 0.94 -5.78 -1.45
CA VAL A 57 0.06 -4.65 -1.12
C VAL A 57 0.25 -4.21 0.34
N LEU A 58 0.23 -5.16 1.29
CA LEU A 58 0.41 -4.86 2.71
C LEU A 58 1.77 -4.21 3.01
N CYS A 59 2.85 -4.74 2.44
CA CYS A 59 4.18 -4.17 2.61
C CYS A 59 4.26 -2.74 2.07
N LEU A 60 3.68 -2.49 0.89
CA LEU A 60 3.67 -1.16 0.27
C LEU A 60 2.80 -0.17 1.06
N GLU A 61 1.61 -0.57 1.52
CA GLU A 61 0.77 0.30 2.34
C GLU A 61 1.42 0.62 3.69
N HIS A 62 2.07 -0.35 4.31
CA HIS A 62 2.83 -0.11 5.53
C HIS A 62 3.95 0.92 5.30
N PHE A 63 4.66 0.83 4.17
CA PHE A 63 5.70 1.78 3.79
C PHE A 63 5.14 3.18 3.54
N ILE A 64 4.04 3.29 2.77
CA ILE A 64 3.37 4.58 2.48
C ILE A 64 2.94 5.25 3.79
N THR A 65 2.24 4.50 4.64
CA THR A 65 1.72 4.98 5.92
C THR A 65 2.84 5.45 6.85
N SER A 66 3.95 4.72 6.91
CA SER A 66 5.10 5.10 7.72
C SER A 66 5.72 6.44 7.28
N LYS A 67 5.82 6.66 5.96
CA LYS A 67 6.34 7.91 5.41
C LYS A 67 5.38 9.08 5.61
N GLU A 68 4.09 8.85 5.49
CA GLU A 68 3.05 9.86 5.76
C GLU A 68 3.10 10.30 7.23
N LYS A 69 3.21 9.34 8.17
CA LYS A 69 3.36 9.62 9.60
C LYS A 69 4.60 10.46 9.91
N LEU A 70 5.74 10.15 9.28
CA LEU A 70 6.97 10.93 9.46
C LEU A 70 6.79 12.38 9.02
N HIS A 71 6.16 12.61 7.86
CA HIS A 71 5.91 13.96 7.36
C HIS A 71 4.95 14.75 8.28
N LEU A 72 3.92 14.09 8.81
CA LEU A 72 3.01 14.70 9.78
C LEU A 72 3.74 15.10 11.06
N LEU A 73 4.62 14.22 11.58
CA LEU A 73 5.45 14.53 12.75
C LEU A 73 6.35 15.74 12.51
N GLU A 74 7.07 15.79 11.39
CA GLU A 74 7.92 16.95 11.04
C GLU A 74 7.11 18.25 10.95
N THR A 75 5.90 18.18 10.39
CA THR A 75 5.01 19.34 10.28
C THR A 75 4.53 19.80 11.66
N GLN A 76 4.15 18.86 12.52
CA GLN A 76 3.75 19.15 13.91
C GLN A 76 4.91 19.73 14.73
N THR A 77 6.13 19.22 14.56
CA THR A 77 7.32 19.76 15.25
C THR A 77 7.60 21.19 14.83
N LYS A 78 7.48 21.52 13.53
CA LYS A 78 7.65 22.89 13.04
C LYS A 78 6.58 23.83 13.58
N LEU A 79 5.32 23.38 13.64
CA LEU A 79 4.24 24.16 14.22
C LEU A 79 4.47 24.40 15.72
N LEU A 80 4.92 23.38 16.45
CA LEU A 80 5.24 23.51 17.88
C LEU A 80 6.39 24.50 18.12
N GLN A 81 7.44 24.45 17.31
CA GLN A 81 8.53 25.43 17.36
C GLN A 81 8.03 26.86 17.11
N ALA A 82 7.21 27.06 16.08
CA ALA A 82 6.64 28.37 15.77
C ALA A 82 5.73 28.92 16.88
N LEU A 83 5.05 28.05 17.64
CA LEU A 83 4.28 28.45 18.81
C LEU A 83 5.19 28.85 19.98
N LEU A 84 6.23 28.05 20.25
CA LEU A 84 7.21 28.34 21.31
C LEU A 84 7.94 29.67 21.09
N ASP A 85 8.32 29.96 19.84
CA ASP A 85 8.99 31.22 19.47
C ASP A 85 8.06 32.44 19.61
N LYS A 86 6.75 32.23 19.53
CA LYS A 86 5.74 33.29 19.59
C LYS A 86 5.27 33.58 21.01
N GLU A 87 5.23 32.58 21.89
CA GLU A 87 4.95 32.73 23.33
C GLU A 87 6.06 32.08 24.17
N PRO A 88 7.19 32.77 24.39
CA PRO A 88 8.36 32.21 25.10
C PRO A 88 8.14 31.98 26.62
N ASN A 89 6.97 32.30 27.15
CA ASN A 89 6.68 32.37 28.59
C ASN A 89 5.60 31.36 29.06
N LEU A 90 5.41 30.26 28.33
CA LEU A 90 4.61 29.10 28.76
C LEU A 90 5.57 27.99 29.22
#